data_AF-A0A8K1C6E7-F1
#
_entry.id   AF-A0A8K1C6E7-F1
#
_cell.length_a   1.000
_cell.length_b   1.000
_cell.length_c   1.000
_cell.angle_alpha   90.00
_cell.angle_beta   90.00
_cell.angle_gamma   90.00
#
_symmetry.space_group_name_H-M   'P 1'
#
loop_
_entity.id
_entity.type
_entity.pdbx_description
1 polymer ?
#
loop_
_entity_poly.entity_id
_entity_poly.type
_entity_poly.pdbx_seq_one_letter_code
_entity_poly.pdbx_strand_id
1 'polypeptide(L)'
;MADETRVMRAWYYEKFGGPNVVQCGELPEPKLEDTQDVAVKIHAAALNPIDYKRRQGALKYIMKDRWPQIVGYDISGVITMCGANVKKFRVGDEVFGMLPHDRIGALAETAVVHEDYLAKKPSNLTHNQAASLPLVSLTALLGFRYGKLQENKKVLITGGAGGVGTVAIQIAKHVFKAQKVATTASSRKIQKLKDLGADEVVDYNRETFERELAEYDFALDCTGESKRCFDCITRQGAVISISETPSQSVLRGKESKGVYISRFVGMILDCLSYSVAKKAREAQIDYDYFFSVGDGDALDEIRVLCEEKKLIPVVDKVFPFEKADAAIEYLESGHATGKVVVELVVKAV
;
A
#
# COMPACT_ATOMS: atom_id res chain seq x y z
N MET A 1 -10.02 -11.32 41.20
CA MET A 1 -11.12 -10.94 40.27
C MET A 1 -10.74 -11.51 38.92
N ALA A 2 -11.61 -12.28 38.28
CA ALA A 2 -11.31 -12.89 36.98
C ALA A 2 -10.99 -11.77 35.98
N ASP A 3 -9.85 -11.90 35.28
CA ASP A 3 -9.44 -11.02 34.18
C ASP A 3 -10.47 -11.24 33.05
N GLU A 4 -11.57 -10.49 33.06
CA GLU A 4 -12.53 -10.47 31.95
C GLU A 4 -11.76 -9.97 30.72
N THR A 5 -11.34 -10.93 29.90
CA THR A 5 -10.64 -10.65 28.66
C THR A 5 -11.62 -9.95 27.74
N ARG A 6 -11.41 -8.66 27.50
CA ARG A 6 -12.22 -7.90 26.54
C ARG A 6 -12.12 -8.54 25.18
N VAL A 7 -13.23 -8.57 24.46
CA VAL A 7 -13.33 -9.12 23.10
C VAL A 7 -13.68 -8.01 22.12
N MET A 8 -13.26 -8.18 20.87
CA MET A 8 -13.56 -7.30 19.75
C MET A 8 -14.01 -8.13 18.55
N ARG A 9 -14.83 -7.54 17.68
CA ARG A 9 -15.15 -8.15 16.38
C ARG A 9 -14.00 -7.96 15.40
N ALA A 10 -13.72 -9.00 14.62
CA ALA A 10 -12.69 -8.99 13.59
C ALA A 10 -13.05 -9.90 12.41
N TRP A 11 -12.51 -9.58 11.23
CA TRP A 11 -12.44 -10.48 10.09
C TRP A 11 -11.06 -11.12 10.02
N TYR A 12 -11.03 -12.44 10.12
CA TYR A 12 -9.79 -13.21 10.24
C TYR A 12 -9.86 -14.54 9.50
N TYR A 13 -8.71 -15.19 9.38
CA TYR A 13 -8.59 -16.54 8.82
C TYR A 13 -7.59 -17.37 9.65
N GLU A 14 -7.81 -18.69 9.72
CA GLU A 14 -7.01 -19.62 10.55
C GLU A 14 -6.08 -20.52 9.72
N LYS A 15 -6.23 -20.46 8.39
CA LYS A 15 -5.39 -21.17 7.43
C LYS A 15 -5.36 -20.41 6.12
N PHE A 16 -4.32 -20.62 5.32
CA PHE A 16 -4.26 -20.07 3.98
C PHE A 16 -5.38 -20.64 3.08
N GLY A 17 -5.87 -19.85 2.13
CA GLY A 17 -6.86 -20.30 1.15
C GLY A 17 -7.43 -19.22 0.24
N GLY A 18 -8.59 -19.48 -0.38
CA GLY A 18 -9.41 -18.51 -1.12
C GLY A 18 -10.35 -17.72 -0.21
N PRO A 19 -11.14 -16.75 -0.71
CA PRO A 19 -11.95 -15.84 0.13
C PRO A 19 -12.81 -16.55 1.18
N ASN A 20 -13.26 -17.76 0.87
CA ASN A 20 -14.05 -18.64 1.74
C ASN A 20 -13.39 -19.06 3.06
N VAL A 21 -12.08 -18.81 3.27
CA VAL A 21 -11.43 -19.05 4.58
C VAL A 21 -11.57 -17.89 5.54
N VAL A 22 -12.04 -16.73 5.07
CA VAL A 22 -12.24 -15.53 5.89
C VAL A 22 -13.57 -15.65 6.62
N GLN A 23 -13.56 -15.38 7.92
CA GLN A 23 -14.73 -15.39 8.78
C GLN A 23 -14.77 -14.17 9.69
N CYS A 24 -15.97 -13.78 10.11
CA CYS A 24 -16.18 -12.72 11.10
C CYS A 24 -16.49 -13.37 12.45
N GLY A 25 -15.86 -12.91 13.52
CA GLY A 25 -16.09 -13.42 14.87
C GLY A 25 -15.50 -12.51 15.94
N GLU A 26 -15.64 -12.94 17.19
CA GLU A 26 -15.04 -12.26 18.34
C GLU A 26 -13.65 -12.83 18.63
N LEU A 27 -12.67 -11.95 18.81
CA LEU A 27 -11.31 -12.26 19.23
C LEU A 27 -10.95 -11.43 20.47
N PRO A 28 -9.99 -11.86 21.31
CA PRO A 28 -9.48 -11.03 22.40
C PRO A 28 -8.98 -9.68 21.89
N GLU A 29 -9.28 -8.60 22.61
CA GLU A 29 -8.69 -7.30 22.33
C GLU A 29 -7.15 -7.39 22.46
N PRO A 30 -6.40 -6.81 21.50
CA PRO A 30 -4.95 -6.82 21.56
C PRO A 30 -4.45 -6.00 22.74
N LYS A 31 -3.45 -6.53 23.46
CA LYS A 31 -2.73 -5.81 24.52
C LYS A 31 -1.53 -5.07 23.92
N LEU A 32 -1.09 -3.97 24.56
CA LEU A 32 0.17 -3.32 24.19
C LEU A 32 1.33 -4.33 24.34
N GLU A 33 2.17 -4.46 23.30
CA GLU A 33 3.35 -5.34 23.35
C GLU A 33 4.63 -4.53 23.63
N ASP A 34 4.63 -3.24 23.30
CA ASP A 34 5.73 -2.30 23.54
C ASP A 34 5.28 -1.06 24.34
N THR A 35 6.21 -0.44 25.05
CA THR A 35 6.01 0.82 25.77
C THR A 35 5.68 2.01 24.87
N GLN A 36 6.01 1.96 23.58
CA GLN A 36 5.71 2.97 22.56
C GLN A 36 4.54 2.55 21.66
N ASP A 37 3.84 1.46 21.98
CA ASP A 37 2.61 1.11 21.30
C ASP A 37 1.44 2.02 21.73
N VAL A 38 0.52 2.24 20.80
CA VAL A 38 -0.81 2.82 21.06
C VAL A 38 -1.89 1.83 20.65
N ALA A 39 -3.03 1.86 21.33
CA ALA A 39 -4.25 1.21 20.89
C ALA A 39 -5.11 2.21 20.11
N VAL A 40 -5.55 1.80 18.92
CA VAL A 40 -6.37 2.60 18.01
C VAL A 40 -7.71 1.91 17.86
N LYS A 41 -8.80 2.60 18.21
CA LYS A 41 -10.14 2.20 17.80
C LYS A 41 -10.31 2.54 16.33
N ILE A 42 -10.45 1.52 15.50
CA ILE A 42 -10.48 1.68 14.04
C ILE A 42 -11.86 2.14 13.61
N HIS A 43 -11.90 3.21 12.81
CA HIS A 43 -13.13 3.75 12.22
C HIS A 43 -13.26 3.35 10.75
N ALA A 44 -12.13 3.19 10.06
CA ALA A 44 -12.09 2.70 8.70
C ALA A 44 -10.79 1.93 8.43
N ALA A 45 -10.87 0.95 7.55
CA ALA A 45 -9.74 0.20 7.05
C ALA A 45 -9.80 0.11 5.53
N ALA A 46 -8.66 0.03 4.84
CA ALA A 46 -8.63 -0.15 3.39
C ALA A 46 -7.93 -1.44 2.98
N LEU A 47 -8.46 -2.05 1.93
CA LEU A 47 -7.94 -3.30 1.40
C LEU A 47 -6.94 -3.05 0.27
N ASN A 48 -5.99 -3.96 0.14
CA ASN A 48 -4.88 -3.93 -0.77
C ASN A 48 -4.62 -5.32 -1.37
N PRO A 49 -4.01 -5.40 -2.57
CA PRO A 49 -3.63 -6.69 -3.15
C PRO A 49 -2.75 -7.57 -2.27
N ILE A 50 -1.91 -6.96 -1.42
CA ILE A 50 -1.09 -7.70 -0.47
C ILE A 50 -1.93 -8.50 0.55
N ASP A 51 -3.15 -8.06 0.88
CA ASP A 51 -4.02 -8.71 1.86
C ASP A 51 -4.43 -10.10 1.38
N TYR A 52 -4.96 -10.19 0.15
CA TYR A 52 -5.34 -11.49 -0.40
C TYR A 52 -4.11 -12.33 -0.76
N LYS A 53 -3.00 -11.73 -1.22
CA LYS A 53 -1.74 -12.48 -1.49
C LYS A 53 -1.21 -13.14 -0.21
N ARG A 54 -1.29 -12.43 0.93
CA ARG A 54 -0.92 -12.97 2.23
C ARG A 54 -1.86 -14.08 2.68
N ARG A 55 -3.17 -13.85 2.57
CA ARG A 55 -4.22 -14.84 2.87
C ARG A 55 -4.11 -16.13 2.03
N GLN A 56 -3.69 -16.01 0.78
CA GLN A 56 -3.44 -17.15 -0.12
C GLN A 56 -2.12 -17.89 0.19
N GLY A 57 -1.28 -17.34 1.07
CA GLY A 57 0.01 -17.92 1.45
C GLY A 57 1.15 -17.63 0.47
N ALA A 58 0.99 -16.68 -0.46
CA ALA A 58 2.03 -16.31 -1.42
C ALA A 58 3.28 -15.71 -0.74
N LEU A 59 3.12 -15.16 0.46
CA LEU A 59 4.18 -14.48 1.23
C LEU A 59 4.66 -15.28 2.45
N LYS A 60 4.17 -16.51 2.65
CA LYS A 60 4.40 -17.32 3.88
C LYS A 60 5.87 -17.68 4.16
N TYR A 61 6.73 -17.60 3.14
CA TYR A 61 8.15 -17.88 3.26
C TYR A 61 8.99 -16.64 3.55
N ILE A 62 8.39 -15.45 3.49
CA ILE A 62 9.07 -14.17 3.70
C ILE A 62 8.43 -13.34 4.81
N MET A 63 7.20 -13.67 5.24
CA MET A 63 6.50 -13.03 6.35
C MET A 63 6.07 -14.06 7.37
N LYS A 64 6.11 -13.65 8.64
CA LYS A 64 5.59 -14.45 9.76
C LYS A 64 4.11 -14.12 9.97
N ASP A 65 3.26 -15.13 9.96
CA ASP A 65 1.85 -14.99 10.31
C ASP A 65 1.61 -15.31 11.79
N ARG A 66 0.62 -14.62 12.38
CA ARG A 66 0.11 -14.88 13.73
C ARG A 66 -1.32 -15.40 13.58
N TRP A 67 -1.59 -16.62 14.05
CA TRP A 67 -2.89 -17.28 13.90
C TRP A 67 -3.75 -17.10 15.16
N PRO A 68 -5.07 -16.82 15.06
CA PRO A 68 -5.79 -16.42 13.84
C PRO A 68 -5.26 -15.10 13.27
N GLN A 69 -5.20 -15.00 11.94
CA GLN A 69 -4.65 -13.82 11.26
C GLN A 69 -5.78 -12.87 10.87
N ILE A 70 -5.80 -11.69 11.47
CA ILE A 70 -6.72 -10.61 11.10
C ILE A 70 -6.26 -9.98 9.77
N VAL A 71 -7.21 -9.67 8.89
CA VAL A 71 -6.96 -9.15 7.54
C VAL A 71 -6.59 -7.66 7.58
N GLY A 72 -5.74 -7.20 6.66
CA GLY A 72 -5.61 -5.78 6.33
C GLY A 72 -4.43 -5.06 6.99
N TYR A 73 -3.92 -4.05 6.29
CA TYR A 73 -2.82 -3.17 6.73
C TYR A 73 -3.25 -1.74 7.06
N ASP A 74 -4.10 -1.13 6.24
CA ASP A 74 -4.36 0.30 6.32
C ASP A 74 -5.49 0.58 7.31
N ILE A 75 -5.25 1.50 8.25
CA ILE A 75 -6.23 1.93 9.24
C ILE A 75 -6.37 3.46 9.28
N SER A 76 -7.55 3.92 9.68
CA SER A 76 -7.74 5.24 10.29
C SER A 76 -8.73 5.13 11.46
N GLY A 77 -8.45 5.85 12.54
CA GLY A 77 -9.21 5.73 13.78
C GLY A 77 -8.78 6.72 14.84
N VAL A 78 -9.12 6.43 16.09
CA VAL A 78 -8.85 7.28 17.25
C VAL A 78 -8.05 6.51 18.29
N ILE A 79 -7.01 7.15 18.84
CA ILE A 79 -6.21 6.53 19.91
C ILE A 79 -7.05 6.42 21.19
N THR A 80 -7.13 5.22 21.76
CA THR A 80 -7.86 4.94 23.01
C THR A 80 -6.94 4.68 24.19
N MET A 81 -5.69 4.30 23.94
CA MET A 81 -4.69 4.04 24.97
C MET A 81 -3.29 4.28 24.43
N CYS A 82 -2.39 4.80 25.28
CA CYS A 82 -0.97 4.96 24.97
C CYS A 82 -0.12 4.14 25.95
N GLY A 83 0.95 3.54 25.44
CA GLY A 83 2.02 3.00 26.26
C GLY A 83 2.81 4.09 26.99
N ALA A 84 3.56 3.68 28.01
CA ALA A 84 4.24 4.59 28.93
C ALA A 84 5.30 5.52 28.27
N ASN A 85 5.83 5.13 27.11
CA ASN A 85 6.90 5.85 26.41
C ASN A 85 6.45 6.49 25.10
N VAL A 86 5.14 6.46 24.78
CA VAL A 86 4.58 7.16 23.61
C VAL A 86 4.79 8.67 23.76
N LYS A 87 5.26 9.32 22.70
CA LYS A 87 5.60 10.76 22.69
C LYS A 87 4.90 11.55 21.59
N LYS A 88 4.59 10.92 20.46
CA LYS A 88 4.02 11.56 19.28
C LYS A 88 2.52 11.82 19.41
N PHE A 89 1.82 11.06 20.26
CA PHE A 89 0.36 11.04 20.34
C PHE A 89 -0.18 10.97 21.76
N ARG A 90 -1.48 11.29 21.88
CA ARG A 90 -2.28 11.13 23.10
C ARG A 90 -3.63 10.49 22.79
N VAL A 91 -4.30 9.98 23.83
CA VAL A 91 -5.68 9.50 23.76
C VAL A 91 -6.59 10.59 23.19
N GLY A 92 -7.45 10.21 22.24
CA GLY A 92 -8.36 11.09 21.52
C GLY A 92 -7.80 11.65 20.21
N ASP A 93 -6.51 11.51 19.92
CA ASP A 93 -5.97 11.93 18.63
C ASP A 93 -6.52 11.03 17.49
N GLU A 94 -6.97 11.67 16.40
CA GLU A 94 -7.32 10.98 15.16
C GLU A 94 -6.06 10.66 14.36
N VAL A 95 -5.89 9.39 13.97
CA VAL A 95 -4.69 8.89 13.29
C VAL A 95 -5.02 8.05 12.06
N PHE A 96 -4.02 7.85 11.22
CA PHE A 96 -4.04 6.91 10.10
C PHE A 96 -2.65 6.30 9.92
N GLY A 97 -2.59 5.09 9.36
CA GLY A 97 -1.32 4.42 9.14
C GLY A 97 -1.40 3.06 8.48
N MET A 98 -0.22 2.56 8.09
CA MET A 98 -0.01 1.23 7.55
C MET A 98 0.61 0.37 8.67
N LEU A 99 -0.13 -0.65 9.13
CA LEU A 99 0.35 -1.57 10.15
C LEU A 99 1.63 -2.31 9.69
N PRO A 100 2.54 -2.71 10.60
CA PRO A 100 3.76 -3.40 10.22
C PRO A 100 3.50 -4.85 9.79
N HIS A 101 4.37 -5.39 8.92
CA HIS A 101 4.21 -6.74 8.36
C HIS A 101 4.15 -7.88 9.39
N ASP A 102 4.65 -7.69 10.60
CA ASP A 102 4.65 -8.70 11.67
C ASP A 102 3.51 -8.51 12.69
N ARG A 103 2.74 -7.42 12.60
CA ARG A 103 1.58 -7.09 13.45
C ARG A 103 0.45 -6.40 12.65
N ILE A 104 0.00 -7.04 11.58
CA ILE A 104 -1.18 -6.58 10.80
C ILE A 104 -2.49 -6.88 11.54
N GLY A 105 -3.60 -6.30 11.07
CA GLY A 105 -4.94 -6.58 11.62
C GLY A 105 -5.93 -5.43 11.48
N ALA A 106 -6.01 -4.81 10.30
CA ALA A 106 -6.84 -3.62 10.09
C ALA A 106 -8.37 -3.88 10.09
N LEU A 107 -8.83 -5.09 9.74
CA LEU A 107 -10.24 -5.45 9.79
C LEU A 107 -10.66 -5.96 11.18
N ALA A 108 -10.45 -5.13 12.19
CA ALA A 108 -10.90 -5.34 13.56
C ALA A 108 -11.29 -4.03 14.22
N GLU A 109 -12.07 -4.07 15.29
CA GLU A 109 -12.51 -2.85 16.00
C GLU A 109 -11.35 -2.10 16.67
N THR A 110 -10.29 -2.81 17.06
CA THR A 110 -9.10 -2.24 17.69
C THR A 110 -7.82 -2.85 17.11
N ALA A 111 -6.79 -2.01 16.90
CA ALA A 111 -5.43 -2.45 16.62
C ALA A 111 -4.43 -1.83 17.59
N VAL A 112 -3.35 -2.56 17.87
CA VAL A 112 -2.20 -2.09 18.64
C VAL A 112 -1.02 -1.94 17.70
N VAL A 113 -0.38 -0.77 17.73
CA VAL A 113 0.74 -0.47 16.82
C VAL A 113 1.70 0.53 17.45
N HIS A 114 2.99 0.39 17.13
CA HIS A 114 4.03 1.33 17.56
C HIS A 114 3.81 2.71 16.93
N GLU A 115 4.01 3.78 17.70
CA GLU A 115 3.71 5.16 17.27
C GLU A 115 4.38 5.57 15.94
N ASP A 116 5.55 5.02 15.64
CA ASP A 116 6.29 5.30 14.38
C ASP A 116 5.62 4.82 13.08
N TYR A 117 4.54 4.03 13.16
CA TYR A 117 3.77 3.60 11.98
C TYR A 117 2.55 4.48 11.70
N LEU A 118 2.32 5.51 12.54
CA LEU A 118 1.15 6.37 12.49
C LEU A 118 1.52 7.81 12.20
N ALA A 119 0.59 8.52 11.57
CA ALA A 119 0.56 9.97 11.52
C ALA A 119 -0.83 10.46 11.95
N LYS A 120 -0.96 11.76 12.24
CA LYS A 120 -2.28 12.36 12.49
C LYS A 120 -3.13 12.29 11.24
N LYS A 121 -4.43 12.02 11.40
CA LYS A 121 -5.36 12.05 10.27
C LYS A 121 -5.39 13.47 9.67
N PRO A 122 -5.39 13.64 8.34
CA PRO A 122 -5.66 14.94 7.72
C PRO A 122 -6.99 15.49 8.23
N SER A 123 -6.95 16.73 8.73
CA SER A 123 -8.11 17.37 9.38
C SER A 123 -9.28 17.58 8.42
N ASN A 124 -8.99 17.71 7.12
CA ASN A 124 -9.96 17.93 6.05
C ASN A 124 -10.51 16.63 5.42
N LEU A 125 -10.10 15.44 5.91
CA LEU A 125 -10.55 14.15 5.39
C LEU A 125 -11.37 13.37 6.40
N THR A 126 -12.33 12.60 5.89
CA THR A 126 -13.03 11.55 6.65
C THR A 126 -12.10 10.38 6.96
N HIS A 127 -12.45 9.54 7.95
CA HIS A 127 -11.69 8.31 8.21
C HIS A 127 -11.67 7.36 7.00
N ASN A 128 -12.76 7.24 6.24
CA ASN A 128 -12.82 6.42 5.04
C ASN A 128 -11.81 6.88 3.98
N GLN A 129 -11.70 8.20 3.77
CA GLN A 129 -10.71 8.79 2.89
C GLN A 129 -9.29 8.61 3.42
N ALA A 130 -9.07 8.87 4.70
CA ALA A 130 -7.74 8.75 5.30
C ALA A 130 -7.22 7.31 5.30
N ALA A 131 -8.06 6.32 5.65
CA ALA A 131 -7.68 4.90 5.60
C ALA A 131 -7.32 4.43 4.19
N SER A 132 -7.77 5.12 3.13
CA SER A 132 -7.45 4.74 1.75
C SER A 132 -6.03 5.12 1.31
N LEU A 133 -5.29 5.89 2.10
CA LEU A 133 -3.98 6.43 1.70
C LEU A 133 -2.76 5.59 2.11
N PRO A 134 -2.64 5.03 3.34
CA PRO A 134 -1.32 4.76 3.92
C PRO A 134 -0.39 3.91 3.07
N LEU A 135 -0.74 2.66 2.77
CA LEU A 135 0.11 1.79 1.97
C LEU A 135 0.37 2.37 0.58
N VAL A 136 -0.65 2.88 -0.11
CA VAL A 136 -0.51 3.32 -1.51
C VAL A 136 0.30 4.60 -1.64
N SER A 137 0.19 5.53 -0.69
CA SER A 137 0.99 6.75 -0.68
C SER A 137 2.43 6.48 -0.28
N LEU A 138 2.67 5.59 0.70
CA LEU A 138 4.02 5.18 1.06
C LEU A 138 4.70 4.44 -0.10
N THR A 139 3.97 3.55 -0.76
CA THR A 139 4.46 2.82 -1.94
C THR A 139 4.92 3.78 -3.04
N ALA A 140 4.12 4.81 -3.33
CA ALA A 140 4.47 5.79 -4.35
C ALA A 140 5.62 6.72 -3.90
N LEU A 141 5.50 7.38 -2.75
CA LEU A 141 6.47 8.36 -2.27
C LEU A 141 7.85 7.73 -2.03
N LEU A 142 7.88 6.63 -1.27
CA LEU A 142 9.13 5.96 -0.95
C LEU A 142 9.68 5.20 -2.16
N GLY A 143 8.83 4.65 -3.03
CA GLY A 143 9.28 4.02 -4.28
C GLY A 143 9.99 5.02 -5.21
N PHE A 144 9.45 6.23 -5.36
CA PHE A 144 10.12 7.30 -6.12
C PHE A 144 11.44 7.73 -5.47
N ARG A 145 11.49 7.87 -4.14
CA ARG A 145 12.74 8.18 -3.41
C ARG A 145 13.77 7.07 -3.55
N TYR A 146 13.34 5.82 -3.45
CA TYR A 146 14.18 4.64 -3.56
C TYR A 146 14.85 4.55 -4.93
N GLY A 147 14.06 4.75 -6.00
CA GLY A 147 14.58 4.86 -7.36
C GLY A 147 15.20 6.22 -7.69
N LYS A 148 15.40 7.10 -6.69
CA LYS A 148 16.08 8.39 -6.80
C LYS A 148 15.50 9.31 -7.89
N LEU A 149 14.17 9.30 -8.06
CA LEU A 149 13.49 10.20 -8.98
C LEU A 149 13.86 11.66 -8.66
N GLN A 150 14.38 12.37 -9.65
CA GLN A 150 14.73 13.78 -9.57
C GLN A 150 13.58 14.67 -10.07
N GLU A 151 13.64 15.97 -9.75
CA GLU A 151 12.68 16.93 -10.28
C GLU A 151 12.78 17.09 -11.80
N ASN A 152 11.69 17.52 -12.44
CA ASN A 152 11.61 17.82 -13.88
C ASN A 152 11.93 16.64 -14.80
N LYS A 153 11.64 15.42 -14.34
CA LYS A 153 11.78 14.18 -15.12
C LYS A 153 10.48 13.74 -15.77
N LYS A 154 10.56 12.97 -16.86
CA LYS A 154 9.41 12.30 -17.46
C LYS A 154 9.18 10.95 -16.75
N VAL A 155 7.98 10.75 -16.22
CA VAL A 155 7.65 9.60 -15.36
C VAL A 155 6.53 8.79 -15.99
N LEU A 156 6.74 7.47 -16.11
CA LEU A 156 5.72 6.50 -16.48
C LEU A 156 5.20 5.81 -15.21
N ILE A 157 3.88 5.72 -15.05
CA ILE A 157 3.24 4.96 -13.96
C ILE A 157 2.29 3.95 -14.61
N THR A 158 2.61 2.66 -14.58
CA THR A 158 1.68 1.66 -15.14
C THR A 158 0.47 1.48 -14.22
N GLY A 159 -0.70 1.14 -14.78
CA GLY A 159 -1.90 0.88 -13.99
C GLY A 159 -2.43 2.11 -13.22
N GLY A 160 -2.46 3.28 -13.86
CA GLY A 160 -2.78 4.57 -13.23
C GLY A 160 -4.12 4.63 -12.51
N ALA A 161 -5.07 3.79 -12.92
CA ALA A 161 -6.38 3.70 -12.29
C ALA A 161 -6.44 2.87 -11.00
N GLY A 162 -5.35 2.18 -10.63
CA GLY A 162 -5.27 1.41 -9.39
C GLY A 162 -5.03 2.29 -8.15
N GLY A 163 -5.06 1.68 -6.97
CA GLY A 163 -4.82 2.38 -5.69
C GLY A 163 -3.49 3.14 -5.68
N VAL A 164 -2.38 2.46 -6.04
CA VAL A 164 -1.06 3.11 -6.12
C VAL A 164 -1.00 4.12 -7.26
N GLY A 165 -1.46 3.74 -8.46
CA GLY A 165 -1.39 4.61 -9.64
C GLY A 165 -2.05 5.98 -9.45
N THR A 166 -3.25 6.01 -8.87
CA THR A 166 -4.00 7.27 -8.66
C THR A 166 -3.30 8.23 -7.70
N VAL A 167 -2.56 7.70 -6.72
CA VAL A 167 -1.78 8.48 -5.75
C VAL A 167 -0.41 8.84 -6.34
N ALA A 168 0.24 7.92 -7.04
CA ALA A 168 1.54 8.10 -7.66
C ALA A 168 1.55 9.23 -8.71
N ILE A 169 0.48 9.36 -9.50
CA ILE A 169 0.35 10.46 -10.48
C ILE A 169 0.42 11.82 -9.78
N GLN A 170 -0.35 11.98 -8.71
CA GLN A 170 -0.41 13.22 -7.94
C GLN A 170 0.91 13.51 -7.24
N ILE A 171 1.55 12.51 -6.63
CA ILE A 171 2.86 12.65 -5.97
C ILE A 171 3.96 13.01 -6.98
N ALA A 172 3.99 12.35 -8.15
CA ALA A 172 4.95 12.67 -9.20
C ALA A 172 4.81 14.14 -9.64
N LYS A 173 3.58 14.64 -9.77
CA LYS A 173 3.32 16.04 -10.16
C LYS A 173 3.65 17.05 -9.07
N HIS A 174 3.22 16.80 -7.82
CA HIS A 174 3.26 17.81 -6.75
C HIS A 174 4.50 17.75 -5.85
N VAL A 175 5.10 16.58 -5.66
CA VAL A 175 6.31 16.40 -4.82
C VAL A 175 7.55 16.42 -5.69
N PHE A 176 7.55 15.62 -6.76
CA PHE A 176 8.71 15.48 -7.65
C PHE A 176 8.67 16.43 -8.83
N LYS A 177 7.66 17.29 -8.96
CA LYS A 177 7.55 18.28 -10.06
C LYS A 177 7.87 17.65 -11.43
N ALA A 178 7.32 16.46 -11.68
CA ALA A 178 7.57 15.73 -12.91
C ALA A 178 7.23 16.62 -14.11
N GLN A 179 8.14 16.67 -15.09
CA GLN A 179 7.95 17.44 -16.32
C GLN A 179 6.74 16.90 -17.09
N LYS A 180 6.62 15.57 -17.13
CA LYS A 180 5.54 14.86 -17.81
C LYS A 180 5.21 13.57 -17.06
N VAL A 181 3.94 13.31 -16.82
CA VAL A 181 3.45 12.06 -16.22
C VAL A 181 2.64 11.29 -17.26
N ALA A 182 3.14 10.12 -17.67
CA ALA A 182 2.39 9.17 -18.47
C ALA A 182 1.85 8.03 -17.60
N THR A 183 0.73 7.47 -18.03
CA THR A 183 0.16 6.30 -17.38
C THR A 183 -0.65 5.42 -18.33
N THR A 184 -1.05 4.23 -17.89
CA THR A 184 -1.87 3.30 -18.64
C THR A 184 -3.21 3.07 -17.96
N ALA A 185 -4.31 3.12 -18.73
CA ALA A 185 -5.65 2.85 -18.23
C ALA A 185 -6.64 2.56 -19.36
N SER A 186 -7.79 1.93 -19.07
CA SER A 186 -8.85 1.77 -20.06
C SER A 186 -9.48 3.11 -20.44
N SER A 187 -9.96 3.24 -21.69
CA SER A 187 -10.68 4.41 -22.24
C SER A 187 -11.54 5.17 -21.23
N ARG A 188 -12.42 4.44 -20.50
CA ARG A 188 -13.39 5.02 -19.57
C ARG A 188 -12.79 5.76 -18.37
N LYS A 189 -11.50 5.54 -18.07
CA LYS A 189 -10.80 6.09 -16.91
C LYS A 189 -9.84 7.23 -17.28
N ILE A 190 -9.64 7.51 -18.57
CA ILE A 190 -8.64 8.49 -19.06
C ILE A 190 -8.87 9.88 -18.47
N GLN A 191 -10.09 10.41 -18.56
CA GLN A 191 -10.38 11.77 -18.08
C GLN A 191 -10.07 11.92 -16.60
N LYS A 192 -10.49 10.95 -15.79
CA LYS A 192 -10.21 10.92 -14.34
C LYS A 192 -8.70 10.97 -14.07
N LEU A 193 -7.86 10.27 -14.84
CA LEU A 193 -6.41 10.31 -14.64
C LEU A 193 -5.77 11.62 -15.08
N LYS A 194 -6.30 12.26 -16.13
CA LYS A 194 -5.88 13.62 -16.52
C LYS A 194 -6.23 14.63 -15.43
N ASP A 195 -7.41 14.53 -14.83
CA ASP A 195 -7.82 15.40 -13.72
C ASP A 195 -6.92 15.23 -12.48
N LEU A 196 -6.32 14.05 -12.30
CA LEU A 196 -5.33 13.77 -11.25
C LEU A 196 -3.90 14.26 -11.59
N GLY A 197 -3.67 14.74 -12.82
CA GLY A 197 -2.39 15.30 -13.24
C GLY A 197 -1.59 14.46 -14.24
N ALA A 198 -2.16 13.40 -14.81
CA ALA A 198 -1.53 12.69 -15.93
C ALA A 198 -1.54 13.56 -17.19
N ASP A 199 -0.38 13.78 -17.79
CA ASP A 199 -0.24 14.55 -19.03
C ASP A 199 -0.55 13.66 -20.26
N GLU A 200 -0.26 12.36 -20.16
CA GLU A 200 -0.51 11.38 -21.22
C GLU A 200 -1.08 10.07 -20.63
N VAL A 201 -2.09 9.50 -21.30
CA VAL A 201 -2.72 8.26 -20.85
C VAL A 201 -2.84 7.32 -22.05
N VAL A 202 -2.13 6.19 -22.01
CA VAL A 202 -2.21 5.16 -23.04
C VAL A 202 -3.36 4.19 -22.73
N ASP A 203 -4.27 4.03 -23.68
CA ASP A 203 -5.33 3.03 -23.60
C ASP A 203 -4.81 1.65 -23.98
N TYR A 204 -4.58 0.81 -22.96
CA TYR A 204 -4.07 -0.55 -23.15
C TYR A 204 -5.00 -1.49 -23.93
N ASN A 205 -6.26 -1.09 -24.20
CA ASN A 205 -7.17 -1.86 -25.06
C ASN A 205 -7.02 -1.53 -26.55
N ARG A 206 -6.23 -0.49 -26.88
CA ARG A 206 -6.03 -0.01 -28.25
C ARG A 206 -4.58 -0.17 -28.68
N GLU A 207 -3.66 0.29 -27.83
CA GLU A 207 -2.23 0.33 -28.13
C GLU A 207 -1.40 -0.19 -26.97
N THR A 208 -0.11 -0.42 -27.22
CA THR A 208 0.85 -0.76 -26.17
C THR A 208 1.71 0.44 -25.82
N PHE A 209 1.91 0.69 -24.51
CA PHE A 209 2.57 1.91 -24.06
C PHE A 209 4.02 2.02 -24.50
N GLU A 210 4.72 0.90 -24.70
CA GLU A 210 6.10 0.90 -25.19
C GLU A 210 6.23 1.29 -26.67
N ARG A 211 5.11 1.38 -27.41
CA ARG A 211 5.09 1.90 -28.79
C ARG A 211 4.73 3.38 -28.84
N GLU A 212 3.90 3.84 -27.91
CA GLU A 212 3.43 5.23 -27.85
C GLU A 212 4.37 6.14 -27.05
N LEU A 213 5.07 5.58 -26.07
CA LEU A 213 5.94 6.32 -25.15
C LEU A 213 7.40 6.04 -25.48
N ALA A 214 8.20 7.10 -25.52
CA ALA A 214 9.64 7.02 -25.67
C ALA A 214 10.33 8.08 -24.81
N GLU A 215 11.58 7.79 -24.44
CA GLU A 215 12.48 8.71 -23.74
C GLU A 215 11.93 9.21 -22.39
N TYR A 216 11.39 8.29 -21.59
CA TYR A 216 11.04 8.55 -20.19
C TYR A 216 12.25 8.29 -19.29
N ASP A 217 12.35 9.02 -18.18
CA ASP A 217 13.50 8.90 -17.26
C ASP A 217 13.25 7.89 -16.13
N PHE A 218 11.99 7.67 -15.79
CA PHE A 218 11.59 6.83 -14.65
C PHE A 218 10.30 6.07 -14.92
N ALA A 219 10.20 4.82 -14.49
CA ALA A 219 8.93 4.10 -14.40
C ALA A 219 8.65 3.57 -12.98
N LEU A 220 7.43 3.78 -12.50
CA LEU A 220 6.84 3.01 -11.40
C LEU A 220 5.93 1.92 -11.99
N ASP A 221 6.41 0.68 -11.97
CA ASP A 221 5.67 -0.47 -12.49
C ASP A 221 4.75 -1.07 -11.42
N CYS A 222 3.45 -0.80 -11.58
CA CYS A 222 2.39 -1.35 -10.73
C CYS A 222 1.73 -2.61 -11.33
N THR A 223 2.10 -3.01 -12.55
CA THR A 223 1.40 -4.05 -13.33
C THR A 223 2.23 -5.31 -13.56
N GLY A 224 3.53 -5.29 -13.24
CA GLY A 224 4.45 -6.41 -13.51
C GLY A 224 4.90 -6.42 -14.97
N GLU A 225 5.00 -5.24 -15.57
CA GLU A 225 5.35 -5.03 -16.98
C GLU A 225 6.74 -4.40 -17.12
N SER A 226 7.61 -4.55 -16.13
CA SER A 226 8.94 -3.91 -16.08
C SER A 226 9.78 -4.13 -17.35
N LYS A 227 9.72 -5.33 -17.94
CA LYS A 227 10.41 -5.60 -19.21
C LYS A 227 9.96 -4.71 -20.36
N ARG A 228 8.68 -4.33 -20.40
CA ARG A 228 8.12 -3.41 -21.42
C ARG A 228 8.45 -1.96 -21.06
N CYS A 229 8.49 -1.62 -19.77
CA CYS A 229 9.00 -0.31 -19.32
C CYS A 229 10.43 -0.05 -19.81
N PHE A 230 11.30 -1.06 -19.85
CA PHE A 230 12.68 -0.88 -20.35
C PHE A 230 12.76 -0.40 -21.81
N ASP A 231 11.71 -0.63 -22.61
CA ASP A 231 11.70 -0.27 -24.02
C ASP A 231 11.35 1.22 -24.23
N CYS A 232 10.77 1.89 -23.22
CA CYS A 232 10.43 3.32 -23.24
C CYS A 232 11.27 4.19 -22.29
N ILE A 233 12.13 3.57 -21.46
CA ILE A 233 12.96 4.26 -20.47
C ILE A 233 14.37 4.50 -21.04
N THR A 234 14.90 5.70 -20.82
CA THR A 234 16.23 6.10 -21.28
C THR A 234 17.32 5.30 -20.58
N ARG A 235 18.49 5.18 -21.23
CA ARG A 235 19.70 4.67 -20.57
C ARG A 235 19.99 5.53 -19.33
N GLN A 236 20.41 4.89 -18.25
CA GLN A 236 20.60 5.51 -16.92
C GLN A 236 19.30 6.02 -16.27
N GLY A 237 18.14 5.76 -16.88
CA GLY A 237 16.85 5.89 -16.22
C GLY A 237 16.63 4.75 -15.21
N ALA A 238 15.51 4.83 -14.48
CA ALA A 238 15.18 3.86 -13.45
C ALA A 238 13.79 3.24 -13.64
N VAL A 239 13.65 1.97 -13.26
CA VAL A 239 12.36 1.28 -13.16
C VAL A 239 12.25 0.64 -11.80
N ILE A 240 11.28 1.10 -11.03
CA ILE A 240 10.95 0.52 -9.73
C ILE A 240 9.64 -0.25 -9.86
N SER A 241 9.66 -1.55 -9.55
CA SER A 241 8.47 -2.39 -9.60
C SER A 241 7.96 -2.75 -8.21
N ILE A 242 6.64 -2.80 -8.06
CA ILE A 242 5.96 -3.29 -6.86
C ILE A 242 5.21 -4.60 -7.10
N SER A 243 5.24 -5.08 -8.35
CA SER A 243 4.44 -6.21 -8.84
C SER A 243 5.30 -7.36 -9.41
N GLU A 244 6.57 -7.12 -9.72
CA GLU A 244 7.54 -8.14 -10.11
C GLU A 244 7.96 -9.06 -8.95
N THR A 245 8.74 -10.10 -9.27
CA THR A 245 9.33 -10.96 -8.23
C THR A 245 10.51 -10.24 -7.56
N PRO A 246 10.51 -10.04 -6.23
CA PRO A 246 11.64 -9.43 -5.52
C PRO A 246 12.87 -10.33 -5.55
N SER A 247 14.05 -9.72 -5.60
CA SER A 247 15.33 -10.43 -5.40
C SER A 247 15.62 -10.63 -3.91
N GLN A 248 16.58 -11.50 -3.58
CA GLN A 248 16.98 -11.67 -2.18
C GLN A 248 17.65 -10.42 -1.59
N SER A 249 18.35 -9.62 -2.41
CA SER A 249 19.07 -8.43 -1.92
C SER A 249 18.10 -7.38 -1.40
N VAL A 250 16.95 -7.23 -2.06
CA VAL A 250 15.86 -6.34 -1.61
C VAL A 250 15.28 -6.84 -0.29
N LEU A 251 14.89 -8.12 -0.23
CA LEU A 251 14.21 -8.69 0.94
C LEU A 251 15.11 -8.83 2.17
N ARG A 252 16.43 -8.90 1.98
CA ARG A 252 17.43 -8.86 3.06
C ARG A 252 17.92 -7.45 3.38
N GLY A 253 17.52 -6.46 2.59
CA GLY A 253 17.89 -5.06 2.79
C GLY A 253 17.30 -4.49 4.07
N LYS A 254 17.96 -3.47 4.64
CA LYS A 254 17.50 -2.79 5.86
C LYS A 254 16.11 -2.16 5.72
N GLU A 255 15.70 -1.87 4.49
CA GLU A 255 14.40 -1.27 4.15
C GLU A 255 13.23 -2.26 4.33
N SER A 256 13.47 -3.57 4.30
CA SER A 256 12.42 -4.61 4.36
C SER A 256 12.09 -5.04 5.80
N LYS A 257 11.75 -4.09 6.68
CA LYS A 257 11.41 -4.37 8.09
C LYS A 257 10.24 -5.38 8.19
N GLY A 258 10.38 -6.39 9.05
CA GLY A 258 9.37 -7.44 9.26
C GLY A 258 9.35 -8.54 8.19
N VAL A 259 10.32 -8.54 7.26
CA VAL A 259 10.51 -9.58 6.24
C VAL A 259 11.71 -10.46 6.62
N TYR A 260 11.54 -11.78 6.52
CA TYR A 260 12.57 -12.77 6.86
C TYR A 260 12.67 -13.83 5.77
N ILE A 261 13.83 -13.90 5.09
CA ILE A 261 14.03 -14.86 3.99
C ILE A 261 15.20 -15.82 4.26
N SER A 262 14.95 -17.12 4.06
CA SER A 262 16.00 -18.14 4.12
C SER A 262 16.93 -18.05 2.90
N ARG A 263 18.17 -18.55 3.00
CA ARG A 263 19.11 -18.51 1.86
C ARG A 263 18.59 -19.30 0.67
N PHE A 264 17.94 -20.43 0.94
CA PHE A 264 17.37 -21.31 -0.08
C PHE A 264 16.23 -20.62 -0.85
N VAL A 265 15.27 -20.03 -0.15
CA VAL A 265 14.18 -19.28 -0.80
C VAL A 265 14.72 -18.07 -1.55
N GLY A 266 15.71 -17.38 -0.99
CA GLY A 266 16.39 -16.26 -1.68
C GLY A 266 16.98 -16.65 -3.04
N MET A 267 17.66 -17.80 -3.13
CA MET A 267 18.19 -18.28 -4.41
C MET A 267 17.10 -18.57 -5.44
N ILE A 268 15.95 -19.11 -5.02
CA ILE A 268 14.81 -19.34 -5.91
C ILE A 268 14.28 -18.01 -6.47
N LEU A 269 14.11 -17.00 -5.62
CA LEU A 269 13.64 -15.69 -6.03
C LEU A 269 14.61 -14.97 -6.99
N ASP A 270 15.92 -15.11 -6.77
CA ASP A 270 16.92 -14.59 -7.71
C ASP A 270 16.83 -15.27 -9.08
N CYS A 271 16.62 -16.58 -9.13
CA CYS A 271 16.41 -17.30 -10.39
C CYS A 271 15.15 -16.81 -11.12
N LEU A 272 14.05 -16.59 -10.39
CA LEU A 272 12.79 -16.11 -10.96
C LEU A 272 12.91 -14.66 -11.49
N SER A 273 13.61 -13.79 -10.77
CA SER A 273 13.82 -12.38 -11.16
C SER A 273 14.95 -12.19 -12.18
N TYR A 274 15.80 -13.20 -12.41
CA TYR A 274 17.00 -13.12 -13.26
C TYR A 274 16.70 -12.55 -14.65
N SER A 275 15.61 -12.99 -15.28
CA SER A 275 15.29 -12.57 -16.65
C SER A 275 14.97 -11.08 -16.79
N VAL A 276 14.29 -10.50 -15.79
CA VAL A 276 13.97 -9.07 -15.75
C VAL A 276 15.25 -8.28 -15.45
N ALA A 277 16.00 -8.70 -14.43
CA ALA A 277 17.25 -8.06 -14.04
C ALA A 277 18.31 -8.10 -15.16
N LYS A 278 18.36 -9.19 -15.93
CA LYS A 278 19.24 -9.32 -17.10
C LYS A 278 18.86 -8.31 -18.19
N LYS A 279 17.58 -8.21 -18.55
CA LYS A 279 17.10 -7.25 -19.57
C LYS A 279 17.39 -5.80 -19.14
N ALA A 280 17.20 -5.47 -17.86
CA ALA A 280 17.53 -4.16 -17.32
C ALA A 280 19.03 -3.81 -17.46
N ARG A 281 19.91 -4.76 -17.11
CA ARG A 281 21.37 -4.57 -17.27
C ARG A 281 21.78 -4.40 -18.73
N GLU A 282 21.20 -5.18 -19.64
CA GLU A 282 21.45 -5.05 -21.08
C GLU A 282 20.97 -3.70 -21.62
N ALA A 283 19.86 -3.17 -21.09
CA ALA A 283 19.34 -1.85 -21.41
C ALA A 283 20.07 -0.69 -20.69
N GLN A 284 20.97 -0.99 -19.75
CA GLN A 284 21.64 0.01 -18.89
C GLN A 284 20.65 0.86 -18.08
N ILE A 285 19.64 0.20 -17.52
CA ILE A 285 18.58 0.81 -16.70
C ILE A 285 18.71 0.32 -15.27
N ASP A 286 18.60 1.24 -14.31
CA ASP A 286 18.57 0.91 -12.90
C ASP A 286 17.20 0.29 -12.56
N TYR A 287 17.18 -1.01 -12.30
CA TYR A 287 15.96 -1.74 -11.98
C TYR A 287 16.03 -2.33 -10.58
N ASP A 288 14.97 -2.14 -9.80
CA ASP A 288 14.77 -2.92 -8.60
C ASP A 288 13.29 -3.11 -8.23
N TYR A 289 13.05 -4.03 -7.30
CA TYR A 289 11.77 -4.19 -6.66
C TYR A 289 11.69 -3.31 -5.40
N PHE A 290 10.56 -2.65 -5.18
CA PHE A 290 10.30 -1.88 -3.98
C PHE A 290 9.22 -2.55 -3.11
N PHE A 291 9.57 -2.78 -1.85
CA PHE A 291 8.67 -3.34 -0.86
C PHE A 291 8.35 -2.29 0.20
N SER A 292 7.12 -1.77 0.18
CA SER A 292 6.70 -0.70 1.09
C SER A 292 6.60 -1.21 2.52
N VAL A 293 7.09 -0.41 3.46
CA VAL A 293 6.92 -0.58 4.91
C VAL A 293 6.19 0.64 5.47
N GLY A 294 5.51 0.48 6.61
CA GLY A 294 4.86 1.61 7.27
C GLY A 294 5.89 2.60 7.84
N ASP A 295 5.62 3.89 7.66
CA ASP A 295 6.48 5.00 8.06
C ASP A 295 5.61 6.22 8.39
N GLY A 296 5.50 6.53 9.68
CA GLY A 296 4.68 7.63 10.20
C GLY A 296 5.18 9.01 9.80
N ASP A 297 6.49 9.19 9.63
CA ASP A 297 7.06 10.48 9.27
C ASP A 297 6.77 10.78 7.79
N ALA A 298 6.91 9.77 6.90
CA ALA A 298 6.48 9.88 5.52
C ALA A 298 4.96 10.07 5.39
N LEU A 299 4.15 9.44 6.25
CA LEU A 299 2.70 9.69 6.29
C LEU A 299 2.35 11.10 6.76
N ASP A 300 3.18 11.74 7.58
CA ASP A 300 2.98 13.14 7.95
C ASP A 300 3.17 14.07 6.74
N GLU A 301 4.10 13.76 5.84
CA GLU A 301 4.21 14.47 4.55
C GLU A 301 2.96 14.28 3.69
N ILE A 302 2.41 13.06 3.65
CA ILE A 302 1.15 12.75 2.96
C ILE A 302 -0.01 13.54 3.58
N ARG A 303 -0.04 13.68 4.91
CA ARG A 303 -1.04 14.49 5.60
C ARG A 303 -1.00 15.94 5.12
N VAL A 304 0.18 16.55 5.07
CA VAL A 304 0.35 17.93 4.60
C VAL A 304 -0.14 18.08 3.15
N LEU A 305 0.20 17.15 2.26
CA LEU A 305 -0.26 17.19 0.86
C LEU A 305 -1.80 17.12 0.74
N CYS A 306 -2.46 16.32 1.58
CA CYS A 306 -3.91 16.25 1.62
C CYS A 306 -4.56 17.53 2.15
N GLU A 307 -4.00 18.13 3.19
CA GLU A 307 -4.50 19.39 3.77
C GLU A 307 -4.34 20.57 2.79
N GLU A 308 -3.24 20.57 2.01
CA GLU A 308 -3.01 21.50 0.91
C GLU A 308 -3.82 21.19 -0.35
N LYS A 309 -4.62 20.11 -0.35
CA LYS A 309 -5.42 19.63 -1.50
C LYS A 309 -4.58 19.27 -2.73
N LYS A 310 -3.29 18.99 -2.57
CA LYS A 310 -2.39 18.49 -3.61
C LYS A 310 -2.47 16.98 -3.79
N LEU A 311 -2.99 16.28 -2.79
CA LEU A 311 -3.28 14.86 -2.87
C LEU A 311 -4.73 14.58 -2.46
N ILE A 312 -5.53 14.13 -3.42
CA ILE A 312 -6.93 13.78 -3.23
C ILE A 312 -7.06 12.25 -3.20
N PRO A 313 -7.65 11.67 -2.14
CA PRO A 313 -7.92 10.24 -2.07
C PRO A 313 -8.90 9.79 -3.15
N VAL A 314 -8.61 8.66 -3.80
CA VAL A 314 -9.50 8.05 -4.79
C VAL A 314 -10.10 6.78 -4.21
N VAL A 315 -11.27 6.93 -3.57
CA VAL A 315 -12.06 5.81 -3.06
C VAL A 315 -13.05 5.37 -4.13
N ASP A 316 -13.05 4.08 -4.44
CA ASP A 316 -13.95 3.49 -5.43
C ASP A 316 -15.26 3.04 -4.79
N LYS A 317 -15.16 2.34 -3.66
CA LYS A 317 -16.31 1.83 -2.93
C LYS A 317 -16.01 1.69 -1.45
N VAL A 318 -17.01 2.04 -0.63
CA VAL A 318 -17.02 1.82 0.81
C VAL A 318 -18.04 0.71 1.12
N PHE A 319 -17.64 -0.25 1.94
CA PHE A 319 -18.49 -1.33 2.42
C PHE A 319 -18.64 -1.21 3.94
N PRO A 320 -19.80 -1.53 4.53
CA PRO A 320 -19.92 -1.66 5.97
C PRO A 320 -19.10 -2.86 6.47
N PHE A 321 -18.65 -2.81 7.73
CA PHE A 321 -17.87 -3.89 8.37
C PHE A 321 -18.55 -5.26 8.27
N GLU A 322 -19.88 -5.32 8.39
CA GLU A 322 -20.66 -6.56 8.27
C GLU A 322 -20.60 -7.18 6.85
N LYS A 323 -20.07 -6.46 5.86
CA LYS A 323 -19.91 -6.87 4.47
C LYS A 323 -18.45 -6.83 3.99
N ALA A 324 -17.49 -7.02 4.89
CA ALA A 324 -16.08 -7.04 4.51
C ALA A 324 -15.72 -8.23 3.61
N ASP A 325 -16.44 -9.35 3.69
CA ASP A 325 -16.40 -10.45 2.72
C ASP A 325 -16.62 -9.96 1.28
N ALA A 326 -17.69 -9.20 1.05
CA ALA A 326 -18.00 -8.63 -0.25
C ALA A 326 -16.96 -7.59 -0.70
N ALA A 327 -16.35 -6.86 0.23
CA ALA A 327 -15.25 -5.94 -0.06
C ALA A 327 -13.99 -6.68 -0.55
N ILE A 328 -13.67 -7.82 0.09
CA ILE A 328 -12.54 -8.69 -0.28
C ILE A 328 -12.77 -9.27 -1.68
N GLU A 329 -13.95 -9.85 -1.93
CA GLU A 329 -14.31 -10.38 -3.25
C GLU A 329 -14.28 -9.30 -4.34
N TYR A 330 -14.79 -8.10 -4.04
CA TYR A 330 -14.77 -6.98 -4.97
C TYR A 330 -13.35 -6.57 -5.34
N LEU A 331 -12.44 -6.49 -4.37
CA LEU A 331 -11.03 -6.18 -4.63
C LEU A 331 -10.37 -7.26 -5.49
N GLU A 332 -10.61 -8.54 -5.17
CA GLU A 332 -10.04 -9.67 -5.92
C GLU A 332 -10.55 -9.78 -7.36
N SER A 333 -11.71 -9.20 -7.66
CA SER A 333 -12.23 -9.11 -9.03
C SER A 333 -11.38 -8.24 -9.98
N GLY A 334 -10.47 -7.42 -9.44
CA GLY A 334 -9.56 -6.58 -10.22
C GLY A 334 -10.19 -5.36 -10.90
N HIS A 335 -11.47 -5.06 -10.64
CA HIS A 335 -12.18 -3.98 -11.31
C HIS A 335 -12.12 -2.61 -10.61
N ALA A 336 -11.58 -2.56 -9.40
CA ALA A 336 -11.59 -1.37 -8.58
C ALA A 336 -10.85 -0.19 -9.24
N THR A 337 -11.38 1.03 -9.09
CA THR A 337 -10.74 2.28 -9.54
C THR A 337 -10.32 3.13 -8.36
N GLY A 338 -9.10 2.89 -7.87
CA GLY A 338 -8.59 3.46 -6.63
C GLY A 338 -8.69 2.43 -5.50
N LYS A 339 -9.31 2.82 -4.38
CA LYS A 339 -9.29 2.06 -3.12
C LYS A 339 -10.65 1.53 -2.71
N VAL A 340 -10.64 0.31 -2.16
CA VAL A 340 -11.77 -0.33 -1.50
C VAL A 340 -11.61 -0.14 0.00
N VAL A 341 -12.63 0.40 0.64
CA VAL A 341 -12.63 0.75 2.07
C VAL A 341 -13.73 -0.02 2.78
N VAL A 342 -13.44 -0.43 4.02
CA VAL A 342 -14.39 -1.01 4.96
C VAL A 342 -14.58 -0.01 6.11
N GLU A 343 -15.81 0.42 6.33
CA GLU A 343 -16.20 1.34 7.39
C GLU A 343 -16.63 0.56 8.63
N LEU A 344 -16.01 0.85 9.76
CA LEU A 344 -16.31 0.24 11.05
C LEU A 344 -17.25 1.19 11.79
N VAL A 345 -18.54 0.84 11.79
CA VAL A 345 -19.61 1.70 12.31
C VAL A 345 -19.30 2.12 13.74
N VAL A 346 -19.03 3.41 13.91
CA VAL A 346 -19.11 4.08 15.21
C VAL A 346 -20.59 4.09 15.58
N LYS A 347 -21.04 3.12 16.38
CA LYS A 347 -22.27 3.37 17.16
C LYS A 347 -21.95 4.60 18.02
N ALA A 348 -22.54 5.74 17.65
CA ALA A 348 -22.66 6.86 18.56
C ALA A 348 -23.36 6.31 19.82
N VAL A 349 -22.72 6.54 20.97
CA VAL A 349 -23.31 6.23 22.28
C VAL A 349 -24.54 7.10 22.49
#